data_AF-A0A0D3KHJ1-F1
#
_entry.id   AF-A0A0D3KHJ1-F1
#
_cell.length_a   1.000
_cell.length_b   1.000
_cell.length_c   1.000
_cell.angle_alpha   90.00
_cell.angle_beta   90.00
_cell.angle_gamma   90.00
#
_symmetry.space_group_name_H-M   'P 1'
#
loop_
_entity.id
_entity.type
_entity.pdbx_description
1 polymer ?
#
loop_
_entity_poly.entity_id
_entity_poly.type
_entity_poly.pdbx_seq_one_letter_code
_entity_poly.pdbx_strand_id
1 'polypeptide(L)'
;MTRAAHHPPPLPMSPEEYQKWRLQLWSQRGPNVATPTYEELLPCYKAALERCKSQVSRPPPPPPPQPAPPPPASVVDAMAAAVRAGAEEPFYVVDLEAAKRKLSEWREALPEVVPHYAVKCNGDPALLLTLASEGACFDCASAAEIRQVRSLGVPASRIVYANPIKQPCSRCRRSRPGMSIIITRLRP
;
A
#
# COMPACT_ATOMS: atom_id res chain seq x y z
N MET A 1 -51.82 19.49 18.50
CA MET A 1 -50.65 19.75 17.63
C MET A 1 -49.55 18.76 18.00
N THR A 2 -49.54 17.61 17.35
CA THR A 2 -48.64 16.49 17.64
C THR A 2 -47.28 16.74 16.97
N ARG A 3 -46.24 16.83 17.80
CA ARG A 3 -44.84 17.02 17.39
C ARG A 3 -44.41 15.83 16.53
N ALA A 4 -44.11 16.06 15.25
CA ALA A 4 -43.72 15.00 14.32
C ALA A 4 -42.50 14.24 14.86
N ALA A 5 -42.61 12.91 14.94
CA ALA A 5 -41.57 12.04 15.46
C ALA A 5 -40.31 12.14 14.60
N HIS A 6 -39.27 12.78 15.14
CA HIS A 6 -37.94 12.79 14.56
C HIS A 6 -37.39 11.35 14.60
N HIS A 7 -37.17 10.74 13.44
CA HIS A 7 -36.44 9.48 13.37
C HIS A 7 -34.94 9.83 13.42
N PRO A 8 -34.23 9.58 14.53
CA PRO A 8 -32.81 9.89 14.59
C PRO A 8 -32.04 9.01 13.60
N PRO A 9 -30.96 9.52 13.00
CA PRO A 9 -30.10 8.71 12.13
C PRO A 9 -29.42 7.59 12.92
N PRO A 10 -29.09 6.46 12.27
CA PRO A 10 -28.18 5.48 12.85
C PRO A 10 -26.81 6.16 13.08
N LEU A 11 -26.29 6.07 14.32
CA LEU A 11 -24.96 6.57 14.68
C LEU A 11 -24.03 5.36 14.93
N PRO A 12 -22.70 5.47 14.68
CA PRO A 12 -21.95 6.62 14.17
C PRO A 12 -21.87 6.67 12.62
N MET A 13 -21.87 7.86 12.02
CA MET A 13 -21.66 8.08 10.58
C MET A 13 -20.70 9.25 10.33
N SER A 14 -19.90 9.17 9.28
CA SER A 14 -19.06 10.27 8.78
C SER A 14 -19.89 11.41 8.15
N PRO A 15 -19.31 12.62 7.95
CA PRO A 15 -20.01 13.73 7.30
C PRO A 15 -20.56 13.38 5.90
N GLU A 16 -19.84 12.56 5.14
CA GLU A 16 -20.24 12.12 3.80
C GLU A 16 -21.43 11.13 3.86
N GLU A 17 -21.41 10.21 4.81
CA GLU A 17 -22.50 9.26 5.05
C GLU A 17 -23.76 9.97 5.54
N TYR A 18 -23.61 11.02 6.35
CA TYR A 18 -24.72 11.87 6.79
C TYR A 18 -25.40 12.58 5.61
N GLN A 19 -24.61 13.13 4.68
CA GLN A 19 -25.15 13.76 3.48
C GLN A 19 -25.91 12.75 2.61
N LYS A 20 -25.36 11.54 2.42
CA LYS A 20 -26.03 10.45 1.68
C LYS A 20 -27.34 10.01 2.34
N TRP A 21 -27.34 9.81 3.66
CA TRP A 21 -28.53 9.46 4.43
C TRP A 21 -29.61 10.55 4.33
N ARG A 22 -29.22 11.83 4.45
CA ARG A 22 -30.14 12.97 4.34
C ARG A 22 -30.78 13.07 2.94
N LEU A 23 -29.99 12.84 1.89
CA LEU A 23 -30.51 12.77 0.51
C LEU A 23 -31.48 11.61 0.32
N GLN A 24 -31.19 10.45 0.90
CA GLN A 24 -32.07 9.28 0.85
C GLN A 24 -33.39 9.52 1.60
N LEU A 25 -33.34 10.16 2.77
CA LEU A 25 -34.52 10.52 3.54
C LEU A 25 -35.38 11.57 2.81
N TRP A 26 -34.74 12.55 2.15
CA TRP A 26 -35.41 13.51 1.28
C TRP A 26 -36.13 12.80 0.12
N SER A 27 -35.47 11.85 -0.53
CA SER A 27 -36.08 11.07 -1.62
C SER A 27 -37.31 10.27 -1.19
N GLN A 28 -37.36 9.80 0.06
CA GLN A 28 -38.47 8.98 0.58
C GLN A 28 -39.62 9.81 1.15
N ARG A 29 -39.33 10.97 1.77
CA ARG A 29 -40.31 11.74 2.55
C ARG A 29 -40.58 13.15 2.02
N GLY A 30 -39.91 13.54 0.94
CA GLY A 30 -40.07 14.84 0.30
C GLY A 30 -39.32 15.99 1.00
N PRO A 31 -39.25 17.17 0.35
CA PRO A 31 -38.39 18.30 0.74
C PRO A 31 -38.71 18.94 2.08
N ASN A 32 -39.92 18.70 2.60
CA ASN A 32 -40.39 19.30 3.84
C ASN A 32 -40.02 18.48 5.09
N VAL A 33 -39.24 17.39 4.94
CA VAL A 33 -38.78 16.60 6.08
C VAL A 33 -37.71 17.36 6.87
N ALA A 34 -38.03 17.73 8.11
CA ALA A 34 -37.10 18.38 9.01
C ALA A 34 -35.96 17.41 9.37
N THR A 35 -34.74 17.74 8.98
CA THR A 35 -33.51 17.02 9.34
C THR A 35 -32.64 17.94 10.19
N PRO A 36 -32.11 17.48 11.33
CA PRO A 36 -31.18 18.29 12.12
C PRO A 36 -29.91 18.59 11.29
N THR A 37 -29.16 19.61 11.65
CA THR A 37 -27.84 19.83 11.04
C THR A 37 -26.82 18.85 11.62
N TYR A 38 -25.73 18.61 10.90
CA TYR A 38 -24.64 17.77 11.40
C TYR A 38 -24.05 18.33 12.72
N GLU A 39 -24.02 19.65 12.87
CA GLU A 39 -23.55 20.35 14.06
C GLU A 39 -24.45 20.10 15.28
N GLU A 40 -25.77 20.04 15.08
CA GLU A 40 -26.74 19.70 16.14
C GLU A 40 -26.59 18.24 16.62
N LEU A 41 -26.14 17.33 15.75
CA LEU A 41 -25.92 15.92 16.08
C LEU A 41 -24.53 15.64 16.68
N LEU A 42 -23.58 16.56 16.53
CA LEU A 42 -22.19 16.39 16.93
C LEU A 42 -22.02 16.04 18.43
N PRO A 43 -22.79 16.61 19.38
CA PRO A 43 -22.71 16.21 20.79
C PRO A 43 -23.08 14.74 21.02
N CYS A 44 -24.14 14.25 20.35
CA CYS A 44 -24.59 12.86 20.45
C CYS A 44 -23.58 11.89 19.81
N TYR A 45 -23.01 12.29 18.66
CA TYR A 45 -21.97 11.53 17.97
C TYR A 45 -20.70 11.38 18.84
N LYS A 46 -20.22 12.49 19.42
CA LYS A 46 -19.06 12.48 20.32
C LYS A 46 -19.31 11.59 21.53
N ALA A 47 -20.49 11.67 22.16
CA ALA A 47 -20.85 10.82 23.29
C ALA A 47 -20.89 9.33 22.91
N ALA A 48 -21.42 8.97 21.73
CA ALA A 48 -21.42 7.60 21.24
C ALA A 48 -20.00 7.07 20.97
N LEU A 49 -19.12 7.90 20.38
CA LEU A 49 -17.72 7.53 20.15
C LEU A 49 -16.93 7.33 21.45
N GLU A 50 -17.10 8.20 22.44
CA GLU A 50 -16.44 8.04 23.75
C GLU A 50 -16.93 6.78 24.49
N ARG A 51 -18.22 6.43 24.32
CA ARG A 51 -18.78 5.18 24.85
C ARG A 51 -18.21 3.94 24.14
N CYS A 52 -18.02 3.99 22.83
CA CYS A 52 -17.33 2.92 22.10
C CYS A 52 -15.85 2.81 22.51
N LYS A 53 -15.14 3.93 22.64
CA LYS A 53 -13.72 3.95 23.07
C LYS A 53 -13.50 3.34 24.45
N SER A 54 -14.44 3.56 25.38
CA SER A 54 -14.40 2.97 26.73
C SER A 54 -14.81 1.49 26.77
N GLN A 55 -15.44 0.97 25.72
CA GLN A 55 -15.86 -0.44 25.60
C GLN A 55 -14.90 -1.31 24.78
N VAL A 56 -13.96 -0.72 24.03
CA VAL A 56 -12.87 -1.48 23.39
C VAL A 56 -11.87 -1.90 24.48
N SER A 57 -12.08 -3.10 25.03
CA SER A 57 -11.03 -3.81 25.76
C SER A 57 -9.78 -3.86 24.89
N ARG A 58 -8.61 -3.52 25.46
CA ARG A 58 -7.33 -3.61 24.74
C ARG A 58 -7.24 -4.98 24.05
N PRO A 59 -6.81 -5.05 22.77
CA PRO A 59 -6.56 -6.33 22.14
C PRO A 59 -5.56 -7.11 23.01
N PRO A 60 -5.71 -8.44 23.14
CA PRO A 60 -4.74 -9.24 23.86
C PRO A 60 -3.34 -8.99 23.27
N PRO A 61 -2.28 -8.99 24.10
CA PRO A 61 -0.93 -8.86 23.59
C PRO A 61 -0.70 -9.93 22.52
N PRO A 62 -0.01 -9.60 21.41
CA PRO A 62 0.30 -10.60 20.40
C PRO A 62 1.02 -11.77 21.09
N PRO A 63 0.74 -13.02 20.69
CA PRO A 63 1.46 -14.17 21.23
C PRO A 63 2.97 -13.91 21.08
N PRO A 64 3.80 -14.39 22.03
CA PRO A 64 5.24 -14.29 21.90
C PRO A 64 5.66 -14.82 20.52
N PRO A 65 6.62 -14.17 19.84
CA PRO A 65 7.07 -14.61 18.53
C PRO A 65 7.47 -16.08 18.65
N GLN A 66 6.69 -16.96 18.02
CA GLN A 66 7.07 -18.36 17.93
C GLN A 66 8.41 -18.40 17.20
N PRO A 67 9.36 -19.25 17.62
CA PRO A 67 10.59 -19.43 16.88
C PRO A 67 10.19 -19.77 15.44
N ALA A 68 10.65 -18.94 14.50
CA ALA A 68 10.34 -19.15 13.10
C ALA A 68 10.73 -20.60 12.76
N PRO A 69 9.85 -21.37 12.08
CA PRO A 69 10.25 -22.68 11.61
C PRO A 69 11.56 -22.52 10.83
N PRO A 70 12.50 -23.49 10.96
CA PRO A 70 13.78 -23.39 10.29
C PRO A 70 13.53 -23.11 8.81
N PRO A 71 14.29 -22.17 8.20
CA PRO A 71 14.09 -21.86 6.79
C PRO A 71 14.21 -23.17 5.99
N PRO A 72 13.29 -23.41 5.05
CA PRO A 72 13.32 -24.63 4.25
C PRO A 72 14.67 -24.72 3.53
N ALA A 73 15.30 -25.91 3.57
CA ALA A 73 16.63 -26.12 3.01
C ALA A 73 16.70 -25.88 1.50
N SER A 74 15.56 -25.94 0.81
CA SER A 74 15.40 -25.59 -0.59
C SER A 74 14.03 -24.98 -0.87
N VAL A 75 13.89 -24.29 -2.01
CA VAL A 75 12.58 -23.85 -2.50
C VAL A 75 11.60 -25.01 -2.72
N VAL A 76 12.11 -26.20 -3.06
CA VAL A 76 11.28 -27.39 -3.24
C VAL A 76 10.71 -27.84 -1.90
N ASP A 77 11.50 -27.78 -0.82
CA ASP A 77 11.03 -28.08 0.53
C ASP A 77 10.01 -27.06 1.02
N ALA A 78 10.21 -25.78 0.68
CA ALA A 78 9.27 -24.71 0.98
C ALA A 78 7.92 -24.95 0.30
N MET A 79 7.94 -25.27 -0.99
CA MET A 79 6.74 -25.61 -1.76
C MET A 79 6.06 -26.85 -1.20
N ALA A 80 6.83 -27.92 -0.92
CA ALA A 80 6.29 -29.16 -0.37
C ALA A 80 5.70 -28.95 1.05
N ALA A 81 6.30 -28.09 1.86
CA ALA A 81 5.77 -27.72 3.17
C ALA A 81 4.45 -26.95 3.05
N ALA A 82 4.37 -25.99 2.14
CA ALA A 82 3.13 -25.24 1.87
C ALA A 82 2.01 -26.16 1.37
N VAL A 83 2.31 -27.10 0.47
CA VAL A 83 1.34 -28.11 0.03
C VAL A 83 0.88 -29.00 1.18
N ARG A 84 1.82 -29.49 2.02
CA ARG A 84 1.47 -30.31 3.21
C ARG A 84 0.64 -29.54 4.24
N ALA A 85 0.82 -28.22 4.34
CA ALA A 85 0.05 -27.36 5.22
C ALA A 85 -1.37 -27.07 4.71
N GLY A 86 -1.76 -27.63 3.55
CA GLY A 86 -3.10 -27.47 3.00
C GLY A 86 -3.28 -26.15 2.25
N ALA A 87 -2.25 -25.65 1.57
CA ALA A 87 -2.41 -24.52 0.67
C ALA A 87 -3.37 -24.88 -0.49
N GLU A 88 -4.62 -24.43 -0.40
CA GLU A 88 -5.66 -24.64 -1.42
C GLU A 88 -5.60 -23.59 -2.54
N GLU A 89 -5.01 -22.41 -2.27
CA GLU A 89 -4.86 -21.32 -3.24
C GLU A 89 -3.49 -21.34 -3.94
N PRO A 90 -3.40 -20.86 -5.20
CA PRO A 90 -2.12 -20.71 -5.89
C PRO A 90 -1.17 -19.78 -5.12
N PHE A 91 0.03 -20.27 -4.85
CA PHE A 91 1.09 -19.52 -4.18
C PHE A 91 2.38 -19.57 -4.99
N TYR A 92 3.30 -18.65 -4.70
CA TYR A 92 4.64 -18.63 -5.27
C TYR A 92 5.68 -18.60 -4.15
N VAL A 93 6.85 -19.19 -4.41
CA VAL A 93 8.00 -19.17 -3.51
C VAL A 93 9.14 -18.45 -4.23
N VAL A 94 9.80 -17.54 -3.53
CA VAL A 94 10.93 -16.77 -4.07
C VAL A 94 12.20 -17.15 -3.30
N ASP A 95 13.23 -17.59 -4.03
CA ASP A 95 14.58 -17.77 -3.47
C ASP A 95 15.31 -16.43 -3.45
N LEU A 96 15.36 -15.80 -2.27
CA LEU A 96 16.07 -14.55 -2.07
C LEU A 96 17.59 -14.74 -2.14
N GLU A 97 18.13 -15.89 -1.76
CA GLU A 97 19.57 -16.15 -1.87
C GLU A 97 20.00 -16.34 -3.33
N ALA A 98 19.17 -16.99 -4.14
CA ALA A 98 19.42 -17.06 -5.58
C ALA A 98 19.49 -15.67 -6.20
N ALA A 99 18.59 -14.76 -5.81
CA ALA A 99 18.62 -13.38 -6.29
C ALA A 99 19.94 -12.67 -5.91
N LYS A 100 20.45 -12.89 -4.69
CA LYS A 100 21.76 -12.36 -4.25
C LYS A 100 22.91 -12.94 -5.07
N ARG A 101 22.96 -14.27 -5.22
CA ARG A 101 24.01 -14.95 -6.01
C ARG A 101 24.03 -14.42 -7.44
N LYS A 102 22.86 -14.30 -8.08
CA LYS A 102 22.76 -13.76 -9.44
C LYS A 102 23.23 -12.32 -9.55
N LEU A 103 22.98 -11.48 -8.53
CA LEU A 103 23.50 -10.13 -8.49
C LEU A 103 25.04 -10.10 -8.35
N SER A 104 25.62 -11.00 -7.55
CA SER A 104 27.09 -11.15 -7.45
C SER A 104 27.69 -11.63 -8.77
N GLU A 105 27.15 -12.70 -9.34
CA GLU A 105 27.56 -13.25 -10.64
C GLU A 105 27.52 -12.18 -11.75
N TRP A 106 26.48 -11.33 -11.77
CA TRP A 106 26.40 -10.21 -12.72
C TRP A 106 27.55 -9.22 -12.53
N ARG A 107 27.84 -8.82 -11.28
CA ARG A 107 28.90 -7.86 -10.97
C ARG A 107 30.28 -8.39 -11.30
N GLU A 108 30.48 -9.70 -11.09
CA GLU A 108 31.73 -10.39 -11.44
C GLU A 108 31.89 -10.50 -12.97
N ALA A 109 30.82 -10.84 -13.68
CA ALA A 109 30.85 -10.99 -15.13
C ALA A 109 30.91 -9.64 -15.89
N LEU A 110 30.30 -8.58 -15.35
CA LEU A 110 30.17 -7.27 -15.99
C LEU A 110 30.52 -6.13 -15.00
N PRO A 111 31.80 -5.97 -14.62
CA PRO A 111 32.21 -5.01 -13.59
C PRO A 111 31.98 -3.54 -13.95
N GLU A 112 31.99 -3.22 -15.24
CA GLU A 112 31.77 -1.85 -15.73
C GLU A 112 30.29 -1.48 -15.86
N VAL A 113 29.37 -2.45 -15.74
CA VAL A 113 27.93 -2.26 -15.97
C VAL A 113 27.18 -2.30 -14.64
N VAL A 114 26.60 -1.16 -14.25
CA VAL A 114 25.81 -1.05 -13.02
C VAL A 114 24.40 -1.66 -13.21
N PRO A 115 24.04 -2.75 -12.51
CA PRO A 115 22.73 -3.37 -12.66
C PRO A 115 21.62 -2.49 -12.08
N HIS A 116 20.58 -2.25 -12.87
CA HIS A 116 19.35 -1.60 -12.46
C HIS A 116 18.19 -2.60 -12.55
N TYR A 117 17.68 -3.02 -11.40
CA TYR A 117 16.60 -4.00 -11.33
C TYR A 117 15.26 -3.36 -11.72
N ALA A 118 14.58 -3.95 -12.70
CA ALA A 118 13.27 -3.49 -13.14
C ALA A 118 12.17 -3.89 -12.15
N VAL A 119 11.64 -2.93 -11.40
CA VAL A 119 10.62 -3.16 -10.35
C VAL A 119 9.32 -3.73 -10.94
N LYS A 120 9.01 -3.40 -12.19
CA LYS A 120 7.82 -3.90 -12.89
C LYS A 120 7.81 -5.42 -13.08
N CYS A 121 8.97 -6.08 -13.08
CA CYS A 121 9.06 -7.54 -13.25
C CYS A 121 8.55 -8.28 -12.02
N ASN A 122 9.00 -7.86 -10.83
CA ASN A 122 8.50 -8.37 -9.57
C ASN A 122 8.72 -7.30 -8.49
N GLY A 123 7.61 -6.70 -8.06
CA GLY A 123 7.57 -5.65 -7.04
C GLY A 123 7.44 -6.17 -5.62
N ASP A 124 7.77 -7.44 -5.35
CA ASP A 124 7.72 -8.02 -4.02
C ASP A 124 8.64 -7.25 -3.04
N PRO A 125 8.12 -6.75 -1.90
CA PRO A 125 8.91 -5.95 -0.97
C PRO A 125 10.12 -6.68 -0.39
N ALA A 126 10.05 -8.00 -0.17
CA ALA A 126 11.16 -8.77 0.40
C ALA A 126 12.30 -8.91 -0.61
N LEU A 127 11.98 -9.14 -1.89
CA LEU A 127 12.96 -9.13 -2.98
C LEU A 127 13.61 -7.75 -3.13
N LEU A 128 12.81 -6.69 -3.19
CA LEU A 128 13.33 -5.32 -3.35
C LEU A 128 14.22 -4.91 -2.17
N LEU A 129 13.83 -5.27 -0.94
CA LEU A 129 14.64 -5.00 0.26
C LEU A 129 15.96 -5.77 0.23
N THR A 130 15.91 -7.03 -0.20
CA THR A 130 17.10 -7.87 -0.34
C THR A 130 18.08 -7.26 -1.34
N LEU A 131 17.62 -6.93 -2.55
CA LEU A 131 18.44 -6.29 -3.57
C LEU A 131 18.96 -4.91 -3.15
N ALA A 132 18.13 -4.13 -2.43
CA ALA A 132 18.53 -2.83 -1.90
C ALA A 132 19.66 -2.93 -0.87
N SER A 133 19.62 -3.96 -0.02
CA SER A 133 20.63 -4.27 1.00
C SER A 133 21.96 -4.69 0.38
N GLU A 134 21.90 -5.45 -0.72
CA GLU A 134 23.08 -5.79 -1.54
C GLU A 134 23.59 -4.62 -2.40
N GLY A 135 22.96 -3.44 -2.31
CA GLY A 135 23.41 -2.23 -3.00
C GLY A 135 23.00 -2.13 -4.48
N ALA A 136 21.96 -2.85 -4.91
CA ALA A 136 21.45 -2.73 -6.28
C ALA A 136 20.80 -1.36 -6.57
N CYS A 137 20.81 -0.98 -7.85
CA CYS A 137 20.03 0.14 -8.38
C CYS A 137 18.68 -0.36 -8.92
N PHE A 138 17.75 0.57 -9.16
CA PHE A 138 16.37 0.24 -9.53
C PHE A 138 15.92 1.04 -10.75
N ASP A 139 15.25 0.35 -11.67
CA ASP A 139 14.49 0.94 -12.76
C ASP A 139 12.99 0.92 -12.41
N CYS A 140 12.39 2.11 -12.38
CA CYS A 140 10.97 2.30 -12.09
C CYS A 140 10.27 2.87 -13.34
N ALA A 141 9.11 2.32 -13.65
CA ALA A 141 8.21 2.76 -14.71
C ALA A 141 7.03 3.59 -14.18
N SER A 142 6.76 3.60 -12.87
CA SER A 142 5.65 4.35 -12.28
C SER A 142 6.03 5.13 -11.02
N ALA A 143 5.23 6.15 -10.71
CA ALA A 143 5.39 6.91 -9.46
C ALA A 143 5.10 6.05 -8.21
N ALA A 144 4.31 4.97 -8.36
CA ALA A 144 4.05 4.03 -7.28
C ALA A 144 5.31 3.20 -6.96
N GLU A 145 5.98 2.67 -7.98
CA GLU A 145 7.25 1.94 -7.82
C GLU A 145 8.35 2.82 -7.22
N ILE A 146 8.47 4.08 -7.66
CA ILE A 146 9.42 5.03 -7.06
C ILE A 146 9.13 5.23 -5.57
N ARG A 147 7.85 5.35 -5.17
CA ARG A 147 7.49 5.48 -3.75
C ARG A 147 7.83 4.22 -2.97
N GLN A 148 7.57 3.05 -3.54
CA GLN A 148 7.88 1.75 -2.93
C GLN A 148 9.38 1.60 -2.68
N VAL A 149 10.21 1.79 -3.70
CA VAL A 149 11.68 1.68 -3.58
C VAL A 149 12.22 2.71 -2.59
N ARG A 150 11.70 3.95 -2.60
CA ARG A 150 12.11 4.97 -1.62
C ARG A 150 11.67 4.66 -0.20
N SER A 151 10.55 3.95 0.00
CA SER A 151 10.11 3.54 1.35
C SER A 151 11.06 2.52 1.99
N LEU A 152 11.85 1.81 1.17
CA LEU A 152 12.89 0.87 1.62
C LEU A 152 14.24 1.57 1.93
N GLY A 153 14.28 2.91 1.95
CA GLY A 153 15.49 3.68 2.26
C GLY A 153 16.45 3.87 1.09
N VAL A 154 16.07 3.47 -0.13
CA VAL A 154 16.93 3.64 -1.32
C VAL A 154 17.01 5.12 -1.73
N PRO A 155 18.23 5.68 -1.89
CA PRO A 155 18.40 7.07 -2.32
C PRO A 155 17.98 7.25 -3.78
N ALA A 156 17.55 8.46 -4.12
CA ALA A 156 17.10 8.78 -5.48
C ALA A 156 18.22 8.62 -6.54
N SER A 157 19.49 8.70 -6.14
CA SER A 157 20.67 8.47 -6.99
C SER A 157 20.78 7.06 -7.56
N ARG A 158 20.12 6.08 -6.96
CA ARG A 158 20.09 4.69 -7.44
C ARG A 158 18.79 4.35 -8.16
N ILE A 159 17.97 5.34 -8.51
CA ILE A 159 16.67 5.14 -9.15
C ILE A 159 16.68 5.80 -10.53
N VAL A 160 16.37 5.01 -11.54
CA VAL A 160 16.09 5.46 -12.90
C VAL A 160 14.58 5.46 -13.11
N TYR A 161 14.05 6.54 -13.69
CA TYR A 161 12.66 6.62 -14.10
C TYR A 161 12.53 6.50 -15.62
N ALA A 162 12.29 5.27 -16.10
CA ALA A 162 12.34 4.89 -17.51
C ALA A 162 10.99 4.86 -18.25
N ASN A 163 9.97 5.58 -17.76
CA ASN A 163 8.67 5.60 -18.44
C ASN A 163 8.68 6.51 -19.70
N PRO A 164 8.33 6.01 -20.91
CA PRO A 164 8.29 6.82 -22.14
C PRO A 164 7.31 8.00 -22.06
N ILE A 165 6.14 7.81 -21.47
CA ILE A 165 5.08 8.83 -21.35
C ILE A 165 4.83 9.10 -19.87
N LYS A 166 5.35 10.23 -19.40
CA LYS A 166 5.24 10.62 -17.99
C LYS A 166 3.99 11.46 -17.81
N GLN A 167 3.11 11.03 -16.90
CA GLN A 167 1.93 11.80 -16.52
C GLN A 167 2.35 13.22 -16.10
N PRO A 168 1.73 14.28 -16.65
CA PRO A 168 2.02 15.65 -16.27
C PRO A 168 1.44 15.96 -14.89
N CYS A 169 1.99 15.34 -13.84
CA CYS A 169 1.73 15.77 -12.47
C CYS A 169 2.78 16.79 -12.04
N SER A 170 2.36 17.78 -11.25
CA SER A 170 3.18 18.89 -10.73
C SER A 170 4.47 18.46 -10.02
N ARG A 171 4.57 17.20 -9.59
CA ARG A 171 5.73 16.62 -8.88
C ARG A 171 6.73 15.89 -9.80
N CYS A 172 6.32 15.47 -10.99
CA CYS A 172 7.15 14.73 -11.94
C CYS A 172 7.99 15.64 -12.85
N ARG A 173 7.63 16.93 -12.99
CA ARG A 173 8.37 17.91 -13.80
C ARG A 173 9.72 18.32 -13.19
N ARG A 174 9.90 18.19 -11.88
CA ARG A 174 11.19 18.43 -11.24
C ARG A 174 11.94 17.11 -11.12
N SER A 175 12.99 16.97 -11.92
CA SER A 175 14.15 16.16 -11.52
C SER A 175 14.42 16.46 -10.06
N ARG A 176 14.21 15.47 -9.17
CA ARG A 176 14.70 15.58 -7.80
C ARG A 176 16.22 15.46 -7.90
N PRO A 177 16.99 16.27 -7.15
CA PRO A 177 18.45 16.17 -7.17
C PRO A 177 18.88 14.71 -6.99
N GLY A 178 19.64 14.20 -7.96
CA GLY A 178 20.14 12.82 -7.98
C GLY A 178 19.31 11.79 -8.76
N MET A 179 18.05 12.02 -9.13
CA MET A 179 17.28 11.01 -9.87
C MET A 179 17.50 11.07 -11.38
N SER A 180 17.92 9.96 -11.98
CA SER A 180 18.10 9.84 -13.44
C SER A 180 16.76 9.63 -14.15
N ILE A 181 16.51 10.41 -15.20
CA ILE A 181 15.26 10.37 -15.97
C ILE A 181 15.57 10.10 -17.43
N ILE A 182 15.01 9.04 -18.00
CA ILE A 182 15.12 8.74 -19.44
C ILE A 182 14.00 9.48 -20.18
N ILE A 183 14.34 10.32 -21.16
CA ILE A 183 13.36 11.06 -21.97
C ILE A 183 13.46 10.58 -23.42
N THR A 184 12.48 9.80 -23.87
CA THR A 184 12.34 9.43 -25.28
C THR A 184 11.45 10.47 -25.96
N ARG A 185 12.03 11.55 -26.47
CA ARG A 185 11.29 12.51 -27.31
C ARG A 185 11.17 11.89 -28.71
N LEU A 186 9.97 11.48 -29.11
CA LEU A 186 9.67 11.35 -30.54
C LEU A 186 9.74 12.76 -31.12
N ARG A 187 10.77 13.03 -31.95
CA ARG A 187 10.73 14.21 -32.80
C ARG A 187 9.57 14.00 -33.78
N PRO A 188 8.63 14.95 -33.89
CA PRO A 188 7.58 14.89 -34.89
C PRO A 188 8.17 14.96 -36.30
#